data_AF-A0A2W6C0I6-F1
#
_entry.id   AF-A0A2W6C0I6-F1
#
_cell.length_a   1.000
_cell.length_b   1.000
_cell.length_c   1.000
_cell.angle_alpha   90.00
_cell.angle_beta   90.00
_cell.angle_gamma   90.00
#
_symmetry.space_group_name_H-M   'P 1'
#
loop_
_entity.id
_entity.type
_entity.pdbx_description
1 polymer ?
#
loop_
_entity_poly.entity_id
_entity_poly.type
_entity_poly.pdbx_seq_one_letter_code
_entity_poly.pdbx_strand_id
1 'polypeptide(L)'
;MSRYRCEVCQYVYDEVRGEAREGFPAGTPWTQIPDDWCCPDCGVREKVDFTPLDAVDGDAAPAGCDDDSDSDVTASMTTASRRRRRDGART
;
A
#
# COMPACT_ATOMS: atom_id res chain seq x y z
N MET A 1 22.64 -13.98 -0.55
CA MET A 1 22.86 -12.64 0.04
C MET A 1 21.50 -12.00 0.06
N SER A 2 20.90 -11.92 1.24
CA SER A 2 19.55 -11.37 1.41
C SER A 2 19.66 -9.85 1.52
N ARG A 3 18.66 -9.14 1.02
CA ARG A 3 18.64 -7.67 1.02
C ARG A 3 17.35 -7.24 1.69
N TYR A 4 17.41 -6.23 2.53
CA TYR A 4 16.27 -5.81 3.34
C TYR A 4 15.90 -4.38 2.97
N ARG A 5 14.63 -4.14 2.65
CA ARG A 5 14.15 -2.80 2.27
C ARG A 5 13.20 -2.26 3.32
N CYS A 6 13.42 -1.01 3.70
CA CYS A 6 12.45 -0.26 4.48
C CYS A 6 11.30 0.20 3.56
N GLU A 7 10.06 -0.13 3.89
CA GLU A 7 8.89 0.23 3.07
C GLU A 7 8.56 1.74 3.11
N VAL A 8 9.11 2.47 4.08
CA VAL A 8 8.84 3.90 4.28
C VAL A 8 9.78 4.77 3.44
N CYS A 9 11.10 4.61 3.61
CA CYS A 9 12.10 5.41 2.91
C CYS A 9 12.72 4.70 1.71
N GLN A 10 12.37 3.43 1.46
CA GLN A 10 12.92 2.61 0.39
C GLN A 10 14.43 2.37 0.52
N TYR A 11 14.99 2.58 1.70
CA TYR A 11 16.38 2.25 2.02
C TYR A 11 16.60 0.74 1.90
N VAL A 12 17.67 0.32 1.21
CA VAL A 12 18.03 -1.09 1.04
C VAL A 12 19.30 -1.40 1.81
N TYR A 13 19.17 -2.19 2.86
CA TYR A 13 20.29 -2.79 3.57
C TYR A 13 20.79 -4.04 2.82
N ASP A 14 22.09 -4.08 2.55
CA ASP A 14 22.78 -5.19 1.90
C ASP A 14 23.81 -5.78 2.87
N GLU A 15 23.62 -7.04 3.26
CA GLU A 15 24.52 -7.77 4.17
C GLU A 15 25.97 -7.80 3.67
N VAL A 16 26.17 -7.77 2.35
CA VAL A 16 27.51 -7.76 1.73
C VAL A 16 28.21 -6.43 1.93
N ARG A 17 27.45 -5.35 1.81
CA ARG A 17 27.99 -3.99 1.94
C ARG A 17 28.11 -3.59 3.41
N GLY A 18 27.23 -4.11 4.26
CA GLY A 18 27.09 -3.67 5.65
C GLY A 18 26.75 -2.17 5.72
N GLU A 19 26.90 -1.62 6.92
CA GLU A 19 26.77 -0.17 7.16
C GLU A 19 27.96 0.31 8.01
N ALA A 20 29.08 0.58 7.33
CA ALA A 20 30.30 1.01 8.00
C ALA A 20 30.14 2.34 8.76
N ARG A 21 29.14 3.15 8.39
CA ARG A 21 28.85 4.43 9.04
C ARG A 21 28.35 4.27 10.48
N GLU A 22 27.66 3.18 10.76
CA GLU A 22 27.12 2.86 12.09
C GLU A 22 27.98 1.83 12.85
N GLY A 23 29.05 1.35 12.22
CA GLY A 23 29.99 0.39 12.82
C GLY A 23 29.74 -1.06 12.40
N PHE A 24 28.90 -1.31 11.40
CA PHE A 24 28.68 -2.65 10.84
C PHE A 24 29.58 -2.85 9.60
N PRO A 25 30.66 -3.63 9.68
CA PRO A 25 31.54 -3.86 8.54
C PRO A 25 30.84 -4.61 7.40
N ALA A 26 31.42 -4.54 6.21
CA ALA A 26 30.97 -5.31 5.06
C ALA A 26 30.98 -6.82 5.38
N GLY A 27 29.85 -7.49 5.15
CA GLY A 27 29.66 -8.91 5.48
C GLY A 27 28.95 -9.18 6.81
N THR A 28 28.40 -8.16 7.48
CA THR A 28 27.53 -8.37 8.65
C THR A 28 26.17 -8.92 8.21
N PRO A 29 25.81 -10.16 8.60
CA PRO A 29 24.52 -10.74 8.28
C PRO A 29 23.39 -10.07 9.08
N TRP A 30 22.17 -10.08 8.55
CA TRP A 30 21.00 -9.48 9.20
C TRP A 30 20.73 -10.04 10.61
N THR A 31 21.12 -11.29 10.85
CA THR A 31 21.00 -11.96 12.16
C THR A 31 21.90 -11.38 13.26
N GLN A 32 22.95 -10.64 12.91
CA GLN A 32 23.81 -9.96 13.88
C GLN A 32 23.36 -8.55 14.22
N ILE A 33 22.42 -7.99 13.46
CA ILE A 33 21.91 -6.65 13.70
C ILE A 33 20.84 -6.75 14.79
N PRO A 34 20.92 -5.94 15.87
CA PRO A 34 19.92 -5.93 16.91
C PRO A 34 18.57 -5.41 16.38
N ASP A 35 17.48 -5.87 16.98
CA ASP A 35 16.13 -5.44 16.57
C ASP A 35 15.85 -3.95 16.87
N ASP A 36 16.60 -3.37 17.82
CA ASP A 36 16.62 -1.94 18.18
C ASP A 36 17.36 -1.06 17.14
N TRP A 37 17.91 -1.66 16.09
CA TRP A 37 18.60 -0.91 15.05
C TRP A 37 17.62 -0.07 14.23
N CYS A 38 17.77 1.25 14.33
CA CYS A 38 16.98 2.21 13.55
C CYS A 38 17.53 2.36 12.14
N CYS A 39 16.63 2.52 11.16
CA CYS A 39 17.02 2.80 9.78
C CYS A 39 17.88 4.09 9.70
N PRO A 40 19.07 4.07 9.07
CA PRO A 40 19.97 5.22 9.03
C PRO A 40 19.46 6.40 8.17
N ASP A 41 18.48 6.15 7.31
CA ASP A 41 17.90 7.17 6.42
C ASP A 41 16.71 7.88 7.06
N CYS A 42 15.77 7.11 7.64
CA CYS A 42 14.55 7.68 8.21
C CYS A 42 14.59 7.83 9.74
N GLY A 43 15.27 6.96 10.48
CA GLY A 43 15.32 6.97 11.95
C GLY A 43 13.97 6.76 12.66
N VAL A 44 12.89 6.47 11.93
CA VAL A 44 11.52 6.33 12.47
C VAL A 44 11.13 4.87 12.70
N ARG A 45 11.81 3.93 12.03
CA ARG A 45 11.46 2.52 12.00
C ARG A 45 12.67 1.65 12.32
N GLU A 46 12.39 0.56 13.01
CA GLU A 46 13.37 -0.40 13.52
C GLU A 46 13.51 -1.59 12.55
N LYS A 47 14.51 -2.44 12.78
CA LYS A 47 14.81 -3.64 11.99
C LYS A 47 13.58 -4.53 11.70
N VAL A 48 12.59 -4.54 12.58
CA VAL A 48 11.37 -5.35 12.46
C VAL A 48 10.46 -4.94 11.29
N ASP A 49 10.57 -3.70 10.81
CA ASP A 49 9.74 -3.14 9.73
C ASP A 49 10.41 -3.26 8.34
N PHE A 50 11.56 -3.95 8.24
CA PHE A 50 12.23 -4.17 6.97
C PHE A 50 11.74 -5.45 6.28
N THR A 51 11.39 -5.33 5.00
CA THR A 51 10.93 -6.44 4.18
C THR A 51 12.10 -7.05 3.40
N PRO A 52 12.30 -8.39 3.43
CA PRO A 52 13.33 -9.05 2.63
C PRO A 52 12.99 -8.98 1.14
N LEU A 53 13.83 -8.32 0.35
CA LEU A 53 13.71 -8.19 -1.11
C LEU A 53 14.04 -9.48 -1.87
N ASP A 54 14.57 -10.50 -1.20
CA ASP A 54 14.71 -11.84 -1.77
C ASP A 54 13.37 -12.60 -1.86
N ALA A 55 12.30 -12.09 -1.25
CA ALA A 55 10.94 -12.57 -1.41
C ALA A 55 10.20 -11.67 -2.41
N VAL A 56 10.36 -11.97 -3.70
CA VAL A 56 9.53 -11.56 -4.84
C VAL A 56 8.45 -10.50 -4.54
N ASP A 57 8.62 -9.30 -5.09
CA ASP A 57 7.58 -8.27 -5.23
C ASP A 57 6.30 -8.89 -5.82
N GLY A 58 5.43 -9.39 -4.95
CA GLY A 58 4.16 -10.00 -5.28
C GLY A 58 3.12 -9.33 -4.40
N ASP A 59 2.28 -8.52 -5.04
CA ASP A 59 1.11 -7.88 -4.45
C ASP A 59 1.32 -6.54 -3.72
N ALA A 60 1.63 -5.51 -4.51
CA ALA A 60 1.06 -4.18 -4.29
C ALA A 60 0.44 -3.71 -5.61
N ALA A 61 -0.47 -4.53 -6.14
CA ALA A 61 -1.45 -4.12 -7.14
C ALA A 61 -2.67 -3.52 -6.41
N PRO A 62 -3.42 -2.61 -7.04
CA PRO A 62 -3.73 -1.29 -6.51
C PRO A 62 -4.91 -1.26 -5.53
N ALA A 63 -4.81 -0.41 -4.51
CA ALA A 63 -5.99 0.20 -3.89
C ALA A 63 -6.61 1.21 -4.88
N GLY A 64 -7.19 0.68 -5.95
CA GLY A 64 -8.02 1.37 -6.94
C GLY A 64 -9.34 0.64 -7.02
N CYS A 65 -10.03 0.49 -5.89
CA CYS A 65 -11.46 0.25 -5.89
C CYS A 65 -12.14 1.60 -6.12
N ASP A 66 -12.06 2.12 -7.35
CA ASP A 66 -13.04 3.08 -7.84
C ASP A 66 -14.35 2.32 -8.09
N ASP A 67 -15.01 1.98 -6.98
CA ASP A 67 -16.43 1.67 -6.95
C ASP A 67 -17.20 2.98 -7.18
N ASP A 68 -17.37 3.35 -8.46
CA ASP A 68 -18.43 4.30 -8.84
C ASP A 68 -19.74 3.52 -9.01
N SER A 69 -20.22 2.99 -7.88
CA SER A 69 -21.59 2.52 -7.69
C SER A 69 -22.37 3.53 -6.85
N ASP A 70 -22.39 4.81 -7.24
CA ASP A 70 -23.34 5.79 -6.69
C ASP A 70 -24.11 6.48 -7.82
N SER A 71 -25.20 5.84 -8.22
CA SER A 71 -26.35 6.53 -8.81
C SER A 71 -27.62 5.79 -8.41
N ASP A 72 -27.82 5.69 -7.09
CA ASP A 72 -29.09 5.44 -6.45
C ASP A 72 -30.00 6.66 -6.65
N VAL A 73 -30.67 6.74 -7.80
CA VAL A 73 -31.89 7.56 -7.99
C VAL A 73 -33.10 6.69 -7.65
N THR A 74 -33.14 6.13 -6.43
CA THR A 74 -34.28 5.35 -5.95
C THR A 74 -34.82 5.77 -4.59
N ALA A 75 -34.80 7.05 -4.22
CA ALA A 75 -35.74 7.53 -3.19
C ALA A 75 -35.92 9.04 -3.16
N SER A 76 -36.92 9.55 -3.89
CA SER A 76 -37.68 10.74 -3.44
C SER A 76 -39.12 10.68 -3.95
N MET A 77 -39.90 9.92 -3.19
CA MET A 77 -41.19 10.32 -2.62
C MET A 77 -42.29 10.86 -3.55
N THR A 78 -43.24 9.97 -3.86
CA THR A 78 -44.64 10.07 -3.42
C THR A 78 -45.12 11.48 -3.05
N THR A 79 -46.05 12.05 -3.83
CA THR A 79 -47.36 12.58 -3.37
C THR A 79 -48.13 13.26 -4.52
N ALA A 80 -49.42 12.96 -4.63
CA ALA A 80 -50.49 13.69 -5.32
C ALA A 80 -50.75 13.48 -6.84
N SER A 81 -51.68 12.55 -7.11
CA SER A 81 -52.97 12.83 -7.79
C SER A 81 -53.02 13.92 -8.88
N ARG A 82 -53.12 13.52 -10.16
CA ARG A 82 -53.97 14.11 -11.24
C ARG A 82 -53.67 13.44 -12.59
N ARG A 83 -54.43 12.41 -12.98
CA ARG A 83 -55.51 12.47 -14.00
C ARG A 83 -55.11 13.03 -15.39
N ARG A 84 -55.25 12.17 -16.42
CA ARG A 84 -55.39 12.43 -17.89
C ARG A 84 -54.03 12.69 -18.59
N ARG A 85 -53.64 12.07 -19.70
CA ARG A 85 -54.30 11.82 -21.01
C ARG A 85 -53.52 10.67 -21.71
N ARG A 86 -54.16 9.58 -22.14
CA ARG A 86 -54.83 9.38 -23.46
C ARG A 86 -53.83 9.14 -24.60
N ASP A 87 -53.97 7.97 -25.23
CA ASP A 87 -53.67 7.58 -26.61
C ASP A 87 -52.79 8.48 -27.48
N GLY A 88 -51.79 7.86 -28.13
CA GLY A 88 -51.47 8.21 -29.52
C GLY A 88 -50.02 8.00 -29.95
N ALA A 89 -49.73 6.84 -30.55
CA ALA A 89 -48.74 6.61 -31.63
C ALA A 89 -48.84 5.12 -31.96
N ARG A 90 -49.44 4.60 -33.04
CA ARG A 90 -49.48 4.99 -34.46
C ARG A 90 -48.11 5.20 -35.09
N THR A 91 -47.44 4.09 -35.39
CA THR A 91 -47.02 3.77 -36.78
C THR A 91 -47.15 2.27 -36.98
#